data_AF-A0A1D1Z968-F1
#
_entry.id   AF-A0A1D1Z968-F1
#
_cell.length_a   1.000
_cell.length_b   1.000
_cell.length_c   1.000
_cell.angle_alpha   90.00
_cell.angle_beta   90.00
_cell.angle_gamma   90.00
#
_symmetry.space_group_name_H-M   'P 1'
#
loop_
_entity.id
_entity.type
_entity.pdbx_description
1 polymer ?
#
loop_
_entity_poly.entity_id
_entity_poly.type
_entity_poly.pdbx_seq_one_letter_code
_entity_poly.pdbx_strand_id
1 'polypeptide(L)'
;YDYGNFYASKTFFDPAKRRRVLWGWSNESDSVAGDVAKGWAGIQTIPRALWLDTTGRQLVQWPVKEVESLRRKDVLLRDVGLKRGNVYEVTGITTSQADVIVEFDLPSLKKAEAFDPAWLGDPQKLCSQKNGSVPGGVGPFGLLVLASAHLEEYTAIFFRVFRAHNKYMTLMCSDQSRSSLRPEVYKPAFGGFVDIDINASGRISLRTLIDHSVVESFGGGGRTCITARVYPTRMLEQTAHLYAFNKGLQTVRISKLHAWEMAKAKIN
;
A
#
# COMPACT_ATOMS: atom_id res chain seq x y z
N TYR A 1 10.06 -2.77 -9.90
CA TYR A 1 10.86 -2.87 -8.66
C TYR A 1 9.90 -2.78 -7.47
N ASP A 2 10.17 -3.48 -6.38
CA ASP A 2 9.39 -3.39 -5.13
C ASP A 2 10.26 -2.75 -4.04
N TYR A 3 9.72 -1.78 -3.30
CA TYR A 3 10.45 -0.97 -2.32
C TYR A 3 10.32 -1.50 -0.88
N GLY A 4 9.71 -2.65 -0.68
CA GLY A 4 9.52 -3.26 0.63
C GLY A 4 10.22 -4.61 0.77
N ASN A 5 9.58 -5.53 1.52
CA ASN A 5 10.07 -6.88 1.75
C ASN A 5 9.85 -7.78 0.52
N PHE A 6 10.81 -7.75 -0.40
CA PHE A 6 10.76 -8.46 -1.67
C PHE A 6 12.18 -8.82 -2.15
N TYR A 7 12.48 -10.11 -2.30
CA TYR A 7 13.81 -10.60 -2.64
C TYR A 7 13.78 -11.80 -3.58
N ALA A 8 14.97 -12.16 -4.10
CA ALA A 8 15.21 -13.32 -4.97
C ALA A 8 14.23 -13.43 -6.16
N SER A 9 13.79 -12.27 -6.67
CA SER A 9 12.72 -12.21 -7.66
C SER A 9 13.15 -12.83 -8.99
N LYS A 10 12.24 -13.56 -9.63
CA LYS A 10 12.51 -14.25 -10.89
C LYS A 10 11.31 -14.15 -11.81
N THR A 11 11.59 -13.99 -13.11
CA THR A 11 10.55 -13.95 -14.13
C THR A 11 10.58 -15.18 -15.01
N PHE A 12 9.42 -15.51 -15.56
CA PHE A 12 9.28 -16.42 -16.70
C PHE A 12 8.31 -15.81 -17.72
N PHE A 13 8.36 -16.30 -18.96
CA PHE A 13 7.37 -15.95 -19.98
C PHE A 13 6.25 -16.97 -19.98
N ASP A 14 5.01 -16.49 -19.87
CA ASP A 14 3.78 -17.28 -19.99
C ASP A 14 3.30 -17.19 -21.44
N PRO A 15 3.52 -18.24 -22.28
CA PRO A 15 3.13 -18.22 -23.68
C PRO A 15 1.62 -18.28 -23.89
N ALA A 16 0.87 -18.87 -22.96
CA ALA A 16 -0.58 -19.01 -23.08
C ALA A 16 -1.30 -17.65 -22.99
N LYS A 17 -0.79 -16.74 -22.15
CA LYS A 17 -1.34 -15.39 -21.98
C LYS A 17 -0.44 -14.28 -22.54
N ARG A 18 0.66 -14.65 -23.20
CA ARG A 18 1.64 -13.74 -23.82
C ARG A 18 2.09 -12.63 -22.86
N ARG A 19 2.44 -12.98 -21.62
CA ARG A 19 2.85 -12.05 -20.58
C ARG A 19 4.12 -12.51 -19.86
N ARG A 20 4.90 -11.57 -19.34
CA ARG A 20 5.98 -11.87 -18.39
C ARG A 20 5.41 -11.87 -16.99
N VAL A 21 5.63 -12.96 -16.26
CA VAL A 21 5.17 -13.11 -14.87
C VAL A 21 6.39 -13.04 -13.95
N LEU A 22 6.28 -12.23 -12.90
CA LEU A 22 7.28 -12.04 -11.85
C LEU A 22 6.82 -12.73 -10.57
N TRP A 23 7.70 -13.55 -10.02
CA TRP A 23 7.63 -14.09 -8.66
C TRP A 23 8.65 -13.39 -7.77
N GLY A 24 8.36 -13.29 -6.49
CA GLY A 24 9.27 -12.76 -5.49
C GLY A 24 8.98 -13.30 -4.10
N TRP A 25 10.06 -13.64 -3.40
CA TRP A 25 10.03 -14.13 -2.03
C TRP A 25 9.94 -12.96 -1.06
N SER A 26 9.03 -13.04 -0.10
CA SER A 26 8.95 -12.13 1.04
C SER A 26 9.30 -12.93 2.29
N ASN A 27 10.46 -12.63 2.88
CA ASN A 27 10.89 -13.31 4.11
C ASN A 27 10.07 -12.78 5.31
N GLU A 28 10.28 -13.33 6.50
CA GLU A 28 9.56 -12.87 7.69
C GLU A 28 10.08 -11.51 8.18
N SER A 29 9.21 -10.74 8.83
CA SER A 29 9.60 -9.56 9.64
C SER A 29 9.30 -9.78 11.13
N ASP A 30 8.99 -11.02 11.51
CA ASP A 30 8.91 -11.47 12.90
C ASP A 30 10.31 -11.84 13.42
N SER A 31 10.40 -12.16 14.70
CA SER A 31 11.60 -12.73 15.31
C SER A 31 11.81 -14.20 14.88
N VAL A 32 13.06 -14.65 14.87
CA VAL A 32 13.41 -16.06 14.59
C VAL A 32 12.72 -17.01 15.57
N ALA A 33 12.56 -16.61 16.84
CA ALA A 33 11.81 -17.41 17.82
C ALA A 33 10.33 -17.53 17.43
N GLY A 34 9.72 -16.45 16.93
CA GLY A 34 8.36 -16.46 16.38
C GLY A 34 8.22 -17.37 15.16
N ASP A 35 9.22 -17.39 14.28
CA ASP A 35 9.28 -18.30 13.13
C ASP A 35 9.31 -19.76 13.55
N VAL A 36 10.16 -20.11 14.51
CA VAL A 36 10.24 -21.47 15.08
C VAL A 36 8.92 -21.86 15.76
N ALA A 37 8.34 -20.96 16.56
CA ALA A 37 7.11 -21.22 17.30
C ALA A 37 5.90 -21.46 16.39
N LYS A 38 5.77 -20.71 15.28
CA LYS A 38 4.68 -20.92 14.31
C LYS A 38 4.93 -22.07 13.34
N GLY A 39 6.17 -22.58 13.25
CA GLY A 39 6.55 -23.77 12.49
C GLY A 39 6.74 -23.56 10.98
N TRP A 40 6.80 -22.31 10.51
CA TRP A 40 7.02 -21.97 9.10
C TRP A 40 7.61 -20.55 8.97
N ALA A 41 8.27 -20.26 7.84
CA ALA A 41 8.82 -18.94 7.56
C ALA A 41 8.93 -18.68 6.05
N GLY A 42 8.54 -17.47 5.63
CA GLY A 42 8.65 -16.99 4.26
C GLY A 42 7.42 -17.34 3.41
N ILE A 43 7.04 -16.40 2.54
CA ILE A 43 5.95 -16.56 1.57
C ILE A 43 6.39 -16.11 0.19
N GLN A 44 5.66 -16.52 -0.84
CA GLN A 44 5.72 -15.86 -2.14
C GLN A 44 4.69 -14.73 -2.20
N THR A 45 5.06 -13.63 -2.84
CA THR A 45 4.10 -12.61 -3.26
C THR A 45 3.12 -13.17 -4.29
N ILE A 46 1.95 -12.54 -4.43
CA ILE A 46 1.05 -12.84 -5.56
C ILE A 46 1.80 -12.57 -6.86
N PRO A 47 1.82 -13.52 -7.82
CA PRO A 47 2.51 -13.33 -9.08
C PRO A 47 2.03 -12.06 -9.79
N ARG A 48 2.98 -11.33 -10.39
CA ARG A 48 2.70 -10.03 -11.01
C ARG A 48 2.97 -10.10 -12.51
N ALA A 49 2.06 -9.60 -13.33
CA ALA A 49 2.37 -9.27 -14.72
C ALA A 49 3.36 -8.10 -14.75
N LEU A 50 4.37 -8.17 -15.64
CA LEU A 50 5.45 -7.20 -15.73
C LEU A 50 5.59 -6.69 -17.18
N TRP A 51 5.60 -5.37 -17.37
CA TRP A 51 5.80 -4.74 -18.67
C TRP A 51 6.54 -3.39 -18.54
N LEU A 52 7.03 -2.86 -19.66
CA LEU A 52 7.65 -1.54 -19.70
C LEU A 52 6.57 -0.46 -19.73
N ASP A 53 6.70 0.56 -18.88
CA ASP A 53 5.80 1.73 -18.89
C ASP A 53 5.81 2.42 -20.26
N THR A 54 4.71 3.09 -20.62
CA THR A 54 4.59 3.80 -21.91
C THR A 54 5.61 4.93 -22.09
N THR A 55 6.15 5.47 -20.99
CA THR A 55 7.25 6.45 -21.03
C THR A 55 8.61 5.82 -21.35
N GLY A 56 8.72 4.49 -21.27
CA GLY A 56 9.97 3.75 -21.47
C GLY A 56 10.97 3.86 -20.31
N ARG A 57 10.62 4.52 -19.20
CA ARG A 57 11.56 4.86 -18.11
C ARG A 57 11.63 3.85 -16.96
N GLN A 58 10.61 3.01 -16.82
CA GLN A 58 10.51 2.06 -15.72
C GLN A 58 9.63 0.86 -16.08
N LEU A 59 9.69 -0.18 -15.25
CA LEU A 59 8.80 -1.33 -15.33
C LEU A 59 7.55 -1.10 -14.47
N VAL A 60 6.39 -1.50 -14.98
CA VAL A 60 5.12 -1.53 -14.26
C VAL A 60 4.80 -2.97 -13.87
N GLN A 61 4.25 -3.14 -12.68
CA GLN A 61 3.83 -4.43 -12.15
C GLN A 61 2.37 -4.39 -11.72
N TRP A 62 1.63 -5.46 -11.99
CA TRP A 62 0.27 -5.60 -11.48
C TRP A 62 -0.04 -7.05 -11.13
N PRO A 63 -0.78 -7.33 -10.04
CA PRO A 63 -1.19 -8.69 -9.72
C PRO A 63 -1.84 -9.36 -10.93
N VAL A 64 -1.46 -10.62 -11.21
CA VAL A 64 -2.04 -11.38 -12.31
C VAL A 64 -3.57 -11.42 -12.19
N LYS A 65 -4.28 -11.25 -13.32
CA LYS A 65 -5.75 -11.14 -13.36
C LYS A 65 -6.46 -12.32 -12.67
N GLU A 66 -5.83 -13.48 -12.63
CA GLU A 66 -6.35 -14.69 -11.98
C GLU A 66 -6.66 -14.47 -10.49
N VAL A 67 -5.93 -13.59 -9.79
CA VAL A 67 -6.20 -13.26 -8.38
C VAL A 67 -7.62 -12.71 -8.20
N GLU A 68 -8.15 -12.03 -9.21
CA GLU A 68 -9.49 -11.43 -9.17
C GLU A 68 -10.61 -12.48 -9.11
N SER A 69 -10.33 -13.73 -9.49
CA SER A 69 -11.27 -14.85 -9.34
C SER A 69 -11.56 -15.22 -7.88
N LEU A 70 -10.71 -14.76 -6.95
CA LEU A 70 -10.89 -14.94 -5.51
C LEU A 70 -11.82 -13.88 -4.90
N ARG A 71 -12.15 -12.80 -5.61
CA ARG A 71 -13.06 -11.75 -5.11
C ARG A 71 -14.44 -12.35 -4.80
N ARG A 72 -15.01 -11.96 -3.66
CA ARG A 72 -16.35 -12.38 -3.20
C ARG A 72 -17.19 -11.14 -2.90
N LYS A 73 -17.76 -11.07 -1.70
CA LYS A 73 -18.54 -9.95 -1.22
C LYS A 73 -17.74 -8.66 -1.34
N ASP A 74 -18.39 -7.60 -1.80
CA ASP A 74 -17.75 -6.33 -2.05
C ASP A 74 -18.50 -5.15 -1.46
N VAL A 75 -17.78 -4.04 -1.32
CA VAL A 75 -18.31 -2.74 -0.98
C VAL A 75 -17.75 -1.69 -1.94
N LEU A 76 -18.61 -0.79 -2.39
CA LEU A 76 -18.27 0.29 -3.29
C LEU A 76 -18.65 1.64 -2.65
N LEU A 77 -17.65 2.49 -2.46
CA LEU A 77 -17.81 3.86 -2.01
C LEU A 77 -17.48 4.83 -3.15
N ARG A 78 -18.20 5.94 -3.21
CA ARG A 78 -18.00 7.01 -4.20
C ARG A 78 -18.13 8.36 -3.52
N ASP A 79 -17.38 9.32 -4.03
CA ASP A 79 -17.46 10.73 -3.65
C ASP A 79 -17.33 11.01 -2.15
N VAL A 80 -16.39 10.35 -1.48
CA VAL A 80 -16.13 10.54 -0.04
C VAL A 80 -15.07 11.63 0.14
N GLY A 81 -15.46 12.80 0.64
CA GLY A 81 -14.53 13.88 0.98
C GLY A 81 -13.79 13.62 2.30
N LEU A 82 -12.46 13.61 2.26
CA LEU A 82 -11.61 13.44 3.43
C LEU A 82 -10.93 14.77 3.78
N LYS A 83 -11.49 15.48 4.77
CA LYS A 83 -10.88 16.67 5.37
C LYS A 83 -9.72 16.29 6.28
N ARG A 84 -8.93 17.28 6.70
CA ARG A 84 -7.84 17.09 7.67
C ARG A 84 -8.37 16.39 8.93
N GLY A 85 -7.69 15.32 9.34
CA GLY A 85 -8.01 14.55 10.53
C GLY A 85 -9.13 13.52 10.33
N ASN A 86 -9.74 13.44 9.15
CA ASN A 86 -10.75 12.41 8.91
C ASN A 86 -10.11 11.02 8.84
N VAL A 87 -10.79 10.09 9.50
CA VAL A 87 -10.60 8.64 9.40
C VAL A 87 -11.98 8.06 9.15
N TYR A 88 -12.16 7.47 7.97
CA TYR A 88 -13.43 6.95 7.48
C TYR A 88 -13.32 5.42 7.43
N GLU A 89 -14.18 4.72 8.15
CA GLU A 89 -14.19 3.26 8.15
C GLU A 89 -14.90 2.69 6.92
N VAL A 90 -14.27 1.72 6.27
CA VAL A 90 -14.88 0.93 5.20
C VAL A 90 -15.51 -0.31 5.82
N THR A 91 -16.82 -0.29 6.01
CA THR A 91 -17.57 -1.37 6.66
C THR A 91 -18.22 -2.31 5.64
N GLY A 92 -18.78 -3.42 6.12
CA GLY A 92 -19.57 -4.35 5.30
C GLY A 92 -18.79 -5.52 4.71
N ILE A 93 -17.46 -5.57 4.89
CA ILE A 93 -16.60 -6.68 4.47
C ILE A 93 -15.59 -7.06 5.56
N THR A 94 -15.14 -8.30 5.54
CA THR A 94 -13.96 -8.77 6.28
C THR A 94 -12.69 -8.24 5.61
N THR A 95 -11.76 -7.69 6.39
CA THR A 95 -10.61 -6.95 5.82
C THR A 95 -9.25 -7.60 6.09
N SER A 96 -9.21 -8.70 6.85
CA SER A 96 -7.98 -9.46 7.08
C SER A 96 -7.51 -10.23 5.85
N GLN A 97 -8.41 -10.51 4.91
CA GLN A 97 -8.12 -11.11 3.60
C GLN A 97 -8.96 -10.41 2.52
N ALA A 98 -8.40 -9.38 1.89
CA ALA A 98 -9.14 -8.46 1.03
C ALA A 98 -8.30 -7.89 -0.12
N ASP A 99 -8.97 -7.44 -1.19
CA ASP A 99 -8.39 -6.64 -2.27
C ASP A 99 -9.08 -5.28 -2.25
N VAL A 100 -8.31 -4.19 -2.16
CA VAL A 100 -8.84 -2.82 -2.05
C VAL A 100 -8.26 -1.97 -3.16
N ILE A 101 -9.10 -1.32 -3.95
CA ILE A 101 -8.70 -0.34 -4.97
C ILE A 101 -9.35 0.99 -4.64
N VAL A 102 -8.54 2.03 -4.46
CA VAL A 102 -8.99 3.39 -4.19
C VAL A 102 -8.39 4.38 -5.17
N GLU A 103 -9.22 5.31 -5.64
CA GLU A 103 -8.86 6.45 -6.46
C GLU A 103 -9.06 7.73 -5.64
N PHE A 104 -7.99 8.51 -5.48
CA PHE A 104 -8.01 9.80 -4.81
C PHE A 104 -7.95 10.93 -5.82
N ASP A 105 -8.94 11.80 -5.77
CA ASP A 105 -8.94 13.10 -6.43
C ASP A 105 -8.29 14.14 -5.49
N LEU A 106 -7.45 14.99 -6.07
CA LEU A 106 -6.72 16.06 -5.37
C LEU A 106 -7.18 17.42 -5.90
N PRO A 107 -8.28 18.01 -5.37
CA PRO A 107 -8.86 19.23 -5.93
C PRO A 107 -7.93 20.46 -5.90
N SER A 108 -6.87 20.42 -5.10
CA SER A 108 -5.86 21.48 -5.04
C SER A 108 -4.54 20.88 -4.57
N LEU A 109 -3.44 21.38 -5.13
CA LEU A 109 -2.07 21.07 -4.70
C LEU A 109 -1.37 22.29 -4.07
N LYS A 110 -2.10 23.38 -3.82
CA LYS A 110 -1.54 24.67 -3.38
C LYS A 110 -0.77 24.57 -2.06
N LYS A 111 -1.16 23.66 -1.18
CA LYS A 111 -0.52 23.45 0.12
C LYS A 111 0.62 22.42 0.10
N ALA A 112 0.98 21.85 -1.06
CA ALA A 112 2.08 20.90 -1.13
C ALA A 112 3.38 21.51 -0.59
N GLU A 113 4.08 20.76 0.27
CA GLU A 113 5.34 21.19 0.87
C GLU A 113 6.44 21.30 -0.18
N ALA A 114 7.44 22.16 0.05
CA ALA A 114 8.60 22.21 -0.82
C ALA A 114 9.33 20.86 -0.83
N PHE A 115 9.73 20.42 -2.03
CA PHE A 115 10.52 19.22 -2.21
C PHE A 115 12.01 19.51 -2.02
N ASP A 116 12.68 18.71 -1.20
CA ASP A 116 14.14 18.70 -1.09
C ASP A 116 14.72 17.62 -2.02
N PRO A 117 15.57 17.97 -3.01
CA PRO A 117 16.24 17.01 -3.88
C PRO A 117 17.03 15.90 -3.15
N ALA A 118 17.53 16.16 -1.94
CA ALA A 118 18.24 15.17 -1.14
C ALA A 118 17.37 13.95 -0.79
N TRP A 119 16.04 14.09 -0.80
CA TRP A 119 15.11 13.00 -0.53
C TRP A 119 15.06 11.94 -1.63
N LEU A 120 15.55 12.23 -2.84
CA LEU A 120 15.60 11.23 -3.93
C LEU A 120 16.48 10.02 -3.60
N GLY A 121 17.52 10.21 -2.78
CA GLY A 121 18.44 9.15 -2.43
C GLY A 121 17.88 8.15 -1.41
N ASP A 122 16.90 8.56 -0.59
CA ASP A 122 16.37 7.73 0.49
C ASP A 122 14.89 8.05 0.78
N PRO A 123 13.96 7.62 -0.11
CA PRO A 123 12.53 7.79 0.12
C PRO A 123 12.04 7.00 1.34
N GLN A 124 12.75 5.94 1.73
CA GLN A 124 12.42 5.13 2.90
C GLN A 124 12.59 5.94 4.19
N LYS A 125 13.75 6.58 4.37
CA LYS A 125 14.01 7.49 5.50
C LYS A 125 13.02 8.65 5.52
N LEU A 126 12.65 9.19 4.36
CA LEU A 126 11.62 10.22 4.29
C LEU A 126 10.27 9.72 4.82
N CYS A 127 9.84 8.50 4.47
CA CYS A 127 8.63 7.89 5.02
C CYS A 127 8.73 7.65 6.53
N SER A 128 9.91 7.27 7.07
CA SER A 128 10.12 7.15 8.51
C SER A 128 10.02 8.49 9.24
N GLN A 129 10.57 9.57 8.66
CA GLN A 129 10.55 10.92 9.24
C GLN A 129 9.19 11.60 9.11
N LYS A 130 8.51 11.40 7.98
CA LYS A 130 7.17 11.94 7.67
C LYS A 130 6.13 10.81 7.61
N ASN A 131 6.10 10.02 8.69
CA ASN A 131 5.26 8.83 8.84
C ASN A 131 3.76 9.14 8.82
N GLY A 132 2.92 8.11 8.89
CA GLY A 132 1.46 8.22 8.77
C GLY A 132 0.78 9.04 9.87
N SER A 133 1.52 9.46 10.89
CA SER A 133 1.05 10.35 11.97
C SER A 133 1.49 11.80 11.83
N VAL A 134 2.53 12.10 11.06
CA VAL A 134 3.04 13.47 10.87
C VAL A 134 2.17 14.20 9.84
N PRO A 135 1.42 15.26 10.22
CA PRO A 135 0.62 16.04 9.28
C PRO A 135 1.47 16.70 8.20
N GLY A 136 0.85 17.03 7.08
CA GLY A 136 1.53 17.70 5.98
C GLY A 136 0.62 18.59 5.16
N GLY A 137 1.17 19.14 4.09
CA GLY A 137 0.45 19.96 3.12
C GLY A 137 -0.63 19.18 2.38
N VAL A 138 -0.18 18.31 1.48
CA VAL A 138 -1.00 17.35 0.74
C VAL A 138 -0.58 15.95 1.18
N GLY A 139 -1.37 15.38 2.07
CA GLY A 139 -1.07 14.12 2.77
C GLY A 139 -0.37 14.30 4.13
N PRO A 140 -0.21 13.19 4.89
CA PRO A 140 -0.46 11.83 4.45
C PRO A 140 -1.96 11.53 4.29
N PHE A 141 -2.32 10.92 3.16
CA PHE A 141 -3.67 10.41 2.88
C PHE A 141 -3.59 9.04 2.22
N GLY A 142 -4.50 8.14 2.57
CA GLY A 142 -4.43 6.76 2.09
C GLY A 142 -5.31 5.81 2.90
N LEU A 143 -4.81 4.60 3.14
CA LEU A 143 -5.49 3.53 3.85
C LEU A 143 -4.77 3.17 5.16
N LEU A 144 -5.54 2.82 6.18
CA LEU A 144 -5.10 2.08 7.36
C LEU A 144 -5.67 0.67 7.23
N VAL A 145 -4.80 -0.33 7.12
CA VAL A 145 -5.18 -1.74 6.92
C VAL A 145 -4.73 -2.58 8.11
N LEU A 146 -5.37 -3.74 8.28
CA LEU A 146 -5.12 -4.65 9.41
C LEU A 146 -5.13 -3.88 10.74
N ALA A 147 -6.13 -2.99 10.86
CA ALA A 147 -6.24 -2.06 11.97
C ALA A 147 -7.13 -2.64 13.08
N SER A 148 -6.80 -2.36 14.34
CA SER A 148 -7.70 -2.60 15.48
C SER A 148 -8.79 -1.54 15.58
N ALA A 149 -9.90 -1.87 16.25
CA ALA A 149 -11.08 -1.01 16.34
C ALA A 149 -10.79 0.40 16.91
N HIS A 150 -9.81 0.51 17.83
CA HIS A 150 -9.40 1.79 18.42
C HIS A 150 -8.05 2.29 17.90
N LEU A 151 -7.58 1.75 16.77
CA LEU A 151 -6.33 2.14 16.10
C LEU A 151 -5.10 2.07 17.02
N GLU A 152 -5.06 1.15 17.97
CA GLU A 152 -3.85 0.80 18.72
C GLU A 152 -2.79 0.23 17.77
N GLU A 153 -3.21 -0.71 16.92
CA GLU A 153 -2.42 -1.31 15.84
C GLU A 153 -3.02 -0.97 14.48
N TYR A 154 -2.18 -0.65 13.49
CA TYR A 154 -2.55 -0.51 12.08
C TYR A 154 -1.30 -0.44 11.19
N THR A 155 -1.47 -0.74 9.90
CA THR A 155 -0.46 -0.46 8.86
C THR A 155 -0.97 0.67 7.97
N ALA A 156 -0.19 1.75 7.84
CA ALA A 156 -0.60 2.93 7.07
C ALA A 156 0.04 2.94 5.67
N ILE A 157 -0.77 2.86 4.62
CA ILE A 157 -0.33 2.96 3.22
C ILE A 157 -0.85 4.27 2.68
N PHE A 158 0.03 5.20 2.33
CA PHE A 158 -0.39 6.56 2.03
C PHE A 158 0.48 7.24 0.98
N PHE A 159 -0.07 8.33 0.46
CA PHE A 159 0.65 9.25 -0.39
C PHE A 159 0.91 10.58 0.31
N ARG A 160 1.96 11.25 -0.17
CA ARG A 160 2.32 12.62 0.20
C ARG A 160 2.84 13.33 -1.05
N VAL A 161 2.37 14.54 -1.31
CA VAL A 161 2.74 15.31 -2.50
C VAL A 161 3.57 16.52 -2.12
N PHE A 162 4.69 16.70 -2.82
CA PHE A 162 5.62 17.81 -2.66
C PHE A 162 5.69 18.63 -3.95
N ARG A 163 5.93 19.93 -3.81
CA ARG A 163 6.14 20.86 -4.92
C ARG A 163 7.63 20.97 -5.23
N ALA A 164 8.03 20.65 -6.46
CA ALA A 164 9.41 20.72 -6.93
C ALA A 164 9.50 21.60 -8.19
N HIS A 165 10.09 22.79 -8.12
CA HIS A 165 10.18 23.74 -9.24
C HIS A 165 8.89 23.76 -10.09
N ASN A 166 8.92 23.21 -11.31
CA ASN A 166 7.82 23.21 -12.27
C ASN A 166 7.00 21.90 -12.30
N LYS A 167 7.14 21.04 -11.30
CA LYS A 167 6.40 19.78 -11.18
C LYS A 167 6.07 19.44 -9.74
N TYR A 168 5.37 18.32 -9.55
CA TYR A 168 5.09 17.76 -8.24
C TYR A 168 5.70 16.37 -8.12
N MET A 169 6.21 16.07 -6.93
CA MET A 169 6.77 14.77 -6.58
C MET A 169 5.78 14.06 -5.66
N THR A 170 5.36 12.86 -6.04
CA THR A 170 4.43 12.06 -5.23
C THR A 170 5.21 10.94 -4.56
N LEU A 171 5.22 10.93 -3.23
CA LEU A 171 5.79 9.86 -2.41
C LEU A 171 4.68 8.88 -2.04
N MET A 172 4.94 7.59 -2.18
CA MET A 172 4.17 6.51 -1.58
C MET A 172 4.93 5.93 -0.41
N CYS A 173 4.24 5.77 0.72
CA CYS A 173 4.78 5.15 1.92
C CYS A 173 3.94 3.95 2.33
N SER A 174 4.59 2.95 2.89
CA SER A 174 3.97 1.92 3.71
C SER A 174 4.64 1.99 5.08
N ASP A 175 3.93 2.45 6.09
CA ASP A 175 4.41 2.68 7.44
C ASP A 175 3.89 1.58 8.38
N GLN A 176 4.79 0.70 8.82
CA GLN A 176 4.50 -0.40 9.75
C GLN A 176 4.84 -0.04 11.20
N SER A 177 5.23 1.20 11.52
CA SER A 177 5.70 1.58 12.86
C SER A 177 4.71 1.27 13.98
N ARG A 178 3.40 1.23 13.65
CA ARG A 178 2.30 0.89 14.55
C ARG A 178 1.58 -0.42 14.17
N SER A 179 2.19 -1.28 13.36
CA SER A 179 1.52 -2.50 12.86
C SER A 179 1.45 -3.63 13.88
N SER A 180 2.18 -3.55 14.99
CA SER A 180 2.16 -4.55 16.06
C SER A 180 2.59 -3.94 17.40
N LEU A 181 1.98 -4.40 18.49
CA LEU A 181 2.38 -4.13 19.87
C LEU A 181 3.60 -4.94 20.30
N ARG A 182 3.99 -5.97 19.53
CA ARG A 182 5.18 -6.79 19.81
C ARG A 182 6.45 -6.00 19.49
N PRO A 183 7.33 -5.72 20.48
CA PRO A 183 8.54 -4.94 20.24
C PRO A 183 9.56 -5.65 19.33
N GLU A 184 9.61 -6.98 19.36
CA GLU A 184 10.55 -7.82 18.62
C GLU A 184 10.26 -7.91 17.11
N VAL A 185 9.05 -7.53 16.68
CA VAL A 185 8.68 -7.49 15.26
C VAL A 185 9.41 -6.33 14.60
N TYR A 186 10.06 -6.59 13.47
CA TYR A 186 10.67 -5.57 12.62
C TYR A 186 9.57 -4.75 11.94
N LYS A 187 9.51 -3.45 12.25
CA LYS A 187 8.43 -2.53 11.87
C LYS A 187 8.97 -1.30 11.11
N PRO A 188 9.59 -1.47 9.94
CA PRO A 188 10.12 -0.35 9.19
C PRO A 188 9.01 0.57 8.67
N ALA A 189 9.39 1.71 8.11
CA ALA A 189 8.60 2.31 7.06
C ALA A 189 9.33 2.06 5.74
N PHE A 190 8.58 1.75 4.69
CA PHE A 190 9.04 1.62 3.30
C PHE A 190 8.54 2.81 2.49
N GLY A 191 9.29 3.18 1.44
CA GLY A 191 8.96 4.36 0.65
C GLY A 191 9.50 4.31 -0.78
N GLY A 192 8.73 4.86 -1.71
CA GLY A 192 9.14 5.04 -3.10
C GLY A 192 8.40 6.20 -3.76
N PHE A 193 9.05 6.93 -4.66
CA PHE A 193 8.38 7.95 -5.45
C PHE A 193 7.53 7.30 -6.55
N VAL A 194 6.35 7.86 -6.77
CA VAL A 194 5.42 7.49 -7.82
C VAL A 194 5.63 8.45 -8.98
N ASP A 195 6.16 7.93 -10.08
CA ASP A 195 6.40 8.68 -11.31
C ASP A 195 5.08 8.86 -12.08
N ILE A 196 4.33 9.88 -11.66
CA ILE A 196 3.08 10.34 -12.27
C ILE A 196 3.08 11.87 -12.34
N ASP A 197 2.46 12.42 -13.38
CA ASP A 197 2.13 13.84 -13.40
C ASP A 197 0.81 14.08 -12.65
N ILE A 198 0.93 14.30 -11.34
CA ILE A 198 -0.21 14.54 -10.47
C ILE A 198 -0.88 15.90 -10.75
N ASN A 199 -0.17 16.84 -11.37
CA ASN A 199 -0.72 18.15 -11.73
C ASN A 199 -1.62 18.05 -12.96
N ALA A 200 -1.23 17.25 -13.96
CA ALA A 200 -2.05 17.00 -15.14
C ALA A 200 -3.23 16.06 -14.85
N SER A 201 -3.01 15.01 -14.07
CA SER A 201 -4.06 14.01 -13.79
C SER A 201 -5.04 14.44 -12.70
N GLY A 202 -4.59 15.21 -11.71
CA GLY A 202 -5.38 15.56 -10.52
C GLY A 202 -5.81 14.36 -9.67
N ARG A 203 -5.29 13.16 -9.95
CA ARG A 203 -5.73 11.89 -9.38
C ARG A 203 -4.59 10.91 -9.16
N ILE A 204 -4.71 10.08 -8.12
CA ILE A 204 -3.79 8.96 -7.87
C ILE A 204 -4.55 7.73 -7.39
N SER A 205 -4.20 6.57 -7.96
CA SER A 205 -4.76 5.28 -7.58
C SER A 205 -3.84 4.52 -6.62
N LEU A 206 -4.42 3.78 -5.70
CA LEU A 206 -3.76 2.76 -4.88
C LEU A 206 -4.56 1.46 -4.93
N ARG A 207 -3.89 0.35 -5.22
CA ARG A 207 -4.42 -0.99 -4.94
C ARG A 207 -3.64 -1.61 -3.79
N THR A 208 -4.33 -2.27 -2.87
CA THR A 208 -3.73 -2.95 -1.73
C THR A 208 -4.35 -4.34 -1.59
N LEU A 209 -3.53 -5.37 -1.76
CA LEU A 209 -3.87 -6.74 -1.38
C LEU A 209 -3.50 -6.94 0.07
N ILE A 210 -4.45 -7.43 0.88
CA ILE A 210 -4.31 -7.68 2.30
C ILE A 210 -4.53 -9.18 2.49
N ASP A 211 -3.55 -9.87 3.08
CA ASP A 211 -3.66 -11.30 3.37
C ASP A 211 -2.94 -11.63 4.69
N HIS A 212 -3.68 -11.48 5.79
CA HIS A 212 -3.27 -11.75 7.15
C HIS A 212 -1.97 -11.05 7.57
N SER A 213 -0.81 -11.64 7.28
CA SER A 213 0.52 -11.12 7.66
C SER A 213 1.28 -10.42 6.52
N VAL A 214 0.66 -10.27 5.34
CA VAL A 214 1.25 -9.56 4.21
C VAL A 214 0.30 -8.51 3.65
N VAL A 215 0.88 -7.39 3.24
CA VAL A 215 0.21 -6.31 2.53
C VAL A 215 1.02 -5.96 1.28
N GLU A 216 0.45 -6.13 0.09
CA GLU A 216 1.07 -5.75 -1.18
C GLU A 216 0.37 -4.51 -1.75
N SER A 217 1.10 -3.41 -1.88
CA SER A 217 0.55 -2.10 -2.28
C SER A 217 1.09 -1.65 -3.63
N PHE A 218 0.21 -1.20 -4.51
CA PHE A 218 0.48 -0.82 -5.90
C PHE A 218 -0.01 0.61 -6.16
N GLY A 219 0.89 1.58 -6.10
CA GLY A 219 0.62 2.99 -6.35
C GLY A 219 0.74 3.37 -7.83
N GLY A 220 -0.11 4.29 -8.28
CA GLY A 220 -0.03 4.88 -9.62
C GLY A 220 -0.17 3.86 -10.75
N GLY A 221 -1.04 2.86 -10.59
CA GLY A 221 -1.23 1.78 -11.56
C GLY A 221 -0.08 0.76 -11.59
N GLY A 222 0.64 0.59 -10.49
CA GLY A 222 1.73 -0.40 -10.40
C GLY A 222 3.12 0.13 -10.73
N ARG A 223 3.26 1.45 -10.89
CA ARG A 223 4.56 2.12 -11.06
C ARG A 223 5.41 2.03 -9.79
N THR A 224 4.77 2.11 -8.63
CA THR A 224 5.43 1.91 -7.34
C THR A 224 4.76 0.75 -6.62
N CYS A 225 5.55 -0.26 -6.26
CA CYS A 225 5.08 -1.42 -5.51
C CYS A 225 5.79 -1.50 -4.16
N ILE A 226 5.05 -1.82 -3.10
CA ILE A 226 5.60 -2.00 -1.76
C ILE A 226 4.94 -3.22 -1.11
N THR A 227 5.72 -4.27 -0.85
CA THR A 227 5.31 -5.41 -0.02
C THR A 227 5.74 -5.18 1.43
N ALA A 228 4.82 -5.36 2.38
CA ALA A 228 5.13 -5.29 3.81
C ALA A 228 4.65 -6.56 4.53
N ARG A 229 5.43 -7.01 5.52
CA ARG A 229 5.06 -8.08 6.44
C ARG A 229 4.71 -7.48 7.79
N VAL A 230 3.57 -7.88 8.35
CA VAL A 230 3.02 -7.30 9.58
C VAL A 230 2.38 -8.39 10.44
N TYR A 231 2.43 -8.21 11.77
CA TYR A 231 1.97 -9.23 12.72
C TYR A 231 1.23 -8.57 13.89
N PRO A 232 0.07 -7.94 13.63
CA PRO A 232 -0.74 -7.32 14.67
C PRO A 232 -1.24 -8.37 15.67
N THR A 233 -1.22 -8.03 16.95
CA THR A 233 -1.64 -8.93 18.04
C THR A 233 -3.15 -8.91 18.27
N ARG A 234 -3.81 -7.77 18.05
CA ARG A 234 -5.26 -7.61 18.23
C ARG A 234 -6.07 -8.43 17.24
N MET A 235 -5.51 -8.73 16.07
CA MET A 235 -6.19 -9.50 15.02
C MET A 235 -6.34 -11.00 15.35
N LEU A 236 -5.77 -11.46 16.47
CA LEU A 236 -6.01 -12.81 17.00
C LEU A 236 -7.36 -12.92 17.72
N GLU A 237 -7.87 -11.80 18.26
CA GLU A 237 -9.07 -11.75 19.10
C GLU A 237 -10.18 -10.89 18.47
N GLN A 238 -9.83 -9.99 17.54
CA GLN A 238 -10.73 -9.01 16.96
C GLN A 238 -10.73 -9.10 15.43
N THR A 239 -11.82 -8.66 14.83
CA THR A 239 -11.91 -8.48 13.38
C THR A 239 -11.01 -7.34 12.93
N ALA A 240 -10.30 -7.53 11.82
CA ALA A 240 -9.55 -6.45 11.19
C ALA A 240 -10.48 -5.39 10.62
N HIS A 241 -10.07 -4.14 10.78
CA HIS A 241 -10.73 -2.98 10.20
C HIS A 241 -9.91 -2.36 9.06
N LEU A 242 -10.62 -1.72 8.14
CA LEU A 242 -10.07 -0.95 7.03
C LEU A 242 -10.57 0.49 7.14
N TYR A 243 -9.65 1.44 7.11
CA TYR A 243 -9.99 2.86 7.11
C TYR A 243 -9.34 3.56 5.92
N ALA A 244 -10.02 4.56 5.38
CA ALA A 244 -9.40 5.60 4.59
C ALA A 244 -9.15 6.84 5.46
N PHE A 245 -8.02 7.51 5.28
CA PHE A 245 -7.66 8.63 6.15
C PHE A 245 -7.02 9.79 5.40
N ASN A 246 -7.07 10.98 6.00
CA ASN A 246 -6.30 12.14 5.58
C ASN A 246 -5.85 12.97 6.80
N LYS A 247 -4.55 13.12 7.01
CA LYS A 247 -3.98 14.05 8.01
C LYS A 247 -3.34 15.31 7.38
N GLY A 248 -3.43 15.45 6.05
CA GLY A 248 -2.96 16.63 5.33
C GLY A 248 -3.86 17.86 5.51
N LEU A 249 -3.28 19.06 5.35
CA LEU A 249 -3.98 20.35 5.40
C LEU A 249 -4.97 20.54 4.24
N GLN A 250 -4.70 19.89 3.12
CA GLN A 250 -5.53 19.90 1.94
C GLN A 250 -6.56 18.77 2.00
N THR A 251 -7.83 19.10 1.69
CA THR A 251 -8.87 18.08 1.54
C THR A 251 -8.58 17.25 0.29
N VAL A 252 -8.69 15.94 0.43
CA VAL A 252 -8.65 14.97 -0.67
C VAL A 252 -10.01 14.32 -0.79
N ARG A 253 -10.33 13.73 -1.94
CA ARG A 253 -11.61 13.07 -2.17
C ARG A 253 -11.36 11.68 -2.69
N ILE A 254 -12.05 10.69 -2.14
CA ILE A 254 -12.14 9.37 -2.75
C ILE A 254 -13.19 9.49 -3.85
N SER A 255 -12.78 9.49 -5.11
CA SER A 255 -13.72 9.43 -6.24
C SER A 255 -14.36 8.05 -6.32
N LYS A 256 -13.57 7.00 -6.08
CA LYS A 256 -14.03 5.62 -6.00
C LYS A 256 -13.16 4.80 -5.05
N LEU A 257 -13.78 4.00 -4.18
CA LEU A 257 -13.12 2.93 -3.45
C LEU A 257 -13.93 1.65 -3.61
N HIS A 258 -13.30 0.60 -4.11
CA HIS A 258 -13.91 -0.72 -4.24
C HIS A 258 -13.08 -1.71 -3.44
N ALA A 259 -13.69 -2.36 -2.48
CA ALA A 259 -13.03 -3.38 -1.67
C ALA A 259 -13.79 -4.70 -1.76
N TRP A 260 -13.07 -5.80 -1.89
CA TRP A 260 -13.59 -7.15 -1.98
C TRP A 260 -13.01 -8.01 -0.85
N GLU A 261 -13.85 -8.80 -0.20
CA GLU A 261 -13.40 -9.99 0.50
C GLU A 261 -12.75 -10.94 -0.50
N MET A 262 -11.65 -11.56 -0.10
CA MET A 262 -10.95 -12.53 -0.94
C MET A 262 -11.17 -13.94 -0.37
N ALA A 263 -11.53 -14.89 -1.22
CA ALA A 263 -11.59 -16.30 -0.84
C ALA A 263 -10.20 -16.89 -0.66
N LYS A 264 -10.07 -17.90 0.20
CA LYS A 264 -8.83 -18.68 0.33
C LYS A 264 -8.53 -19.40 -0.99
N ALA A 265 -7.29 -19.30 -1.45
CA ALA A 265 -6.81 -20.11 -2.56
C ALA A 265 -6.59 -21.57 -2.10
N LYS A 266 -6.73 -22.52 -3.02
CA LYS A 266 -6.22 -23.89 -2.81
C LYS A 266 -4.77 -23.90 -3.25
N ILE A 267 -3.86 -23.95 -2.28
CA ILE A 267 -2.41 -24.05 -2.49
C ILE A 267 -2.04 -25.46 -2.05
N ASN A 268 -1.64 -26.31 -3.00
CA ASN A 268 -1.22 -27.69 -2.76
C ASN A 268 0.29 -27.78 -2.66
#